data_AF-J0QQI1-F1
#
_entry.id   AF-J0QQI1-F1
#
_cell.length_a   1.000
_cell.length_b   1.000
_cell.length_c   1.000
_cell.angle_alpha   90.00
_cell.angle_beta   90.00
_cell.angle_gamma   90.00
#
_symmetry.space_group_name_H-M   'P 1'
#
loop_
_entity.id
_entity.type
_entity.pdbx_description
1 polymer ?
#
loop_
_entity_poly.entity_id
_entity_poly.type
_entity_poly.pdbx_seq_one_letter_code
_entity_poly.pdbx_strand_id
1 'polypeptide(L)'
;MIDYPEHLNTKQDYLNMLEFDKAETVRRLEMLLSTRFYWVFVKELSEGEEGIEDATHRVCVETETPVDLDGPSLEKRFQYELQESEYAPIFRLGFRVDEVEQLIREHSQ
;
A
#
# COMPACT_ATOMS: atom_id res chain seq x y z
N MET A 1 -30.14 9.12 7.72
CA MET A 1 -28.74 9.29 7.27
C MET A 1 -28.49 8.19 6.28
N ILE A 2 -28.11 8.52 5.05
CA ILE A 2 -27.71 7.51 4.08
C ILE A 2 -26.28 7.16 4.46
N ASP A 3 -26.07 5.90 4.84
CA ASP A 3 -24.76 5.42 5.25
C ASP A 3 -23.90 5.17 4.01
N TYR A 4 -22.64 5.57 4.05
CA TYR A 4 -21.72 5.33 2.94
C TYR A 4 -21.28 3.87 2.97
N PRO A 5 -21.44 3.10 1.89
CA PRO A 5 -21.23 1.66 1.94
C PRO A 5 -19.79 1.31 2.33
N GLU A 6 -19.63 0.29 3.18
CA GLU A 6 -18.33 -0.15 3.67
C GLU A 6 -17.44 -0.75 2.57
N HIS A 7 -18.04 -1.39 1.55
CA HIS A 7 -17.32 -2.09 0.51
C HIS A 7 -17.78 -1.66 -0.90
N LEU A 8 -16.85 -1.08 -1.67
CA LEU A 8 -17.04 -0.75 -3.08
C LEU A 8 -16.34 -1.83 -3.91
N ASN A 9 -17.11 -2.77 -4.45
CA ASN A 9 -16.56 -3.97 -5.09
C ASN A 9 -16.43 -3.86 -6.61
N THR A 10 -16.96 -2.79 -7.22
CA THR A 10 -16.94 -2.61 -8.67
C THR A 10 -16.61 -1.17 -9.03
N LYS A 11 -16.06 -0.96 -10.23
CA LYS A 11 -15.83 0.37 -10.78
C LYS A 11 -17.09 1.24 -10.80
N GLN A 12 -18.24 0.67 -11.15
CA GLN A 12 -19.50 1.40 -11.18
C GLN A 12 -19.92 1.92 -9.81
N ASP A 13 -19.60 1.19 -8.73
CA ASP A 13 -19.90 1.60 -7.36
C ASP A 13 -19.22 2.93 -7.02
N TYR A 14 -17.93 3.05 -7.33
CA TYR A 14 -17.18 4.31 -7.18
C TYR A 14 -17.78 5.43 -8.03
N LEU A 15 -18.15 5.17 -9.29
CA LEU A 15 -18.76 6.20 -10.14
C LEU A 15 -20.10 6.70 -9.59
N ASN A 16 -20.94 5.78 -9.09
CA ASN A 16 -22.20 6.15 -8.45
C ASN A 16 -21.97 6.95 -7.17
N MET A 17 -20.97 6.57 -6.37
CA MET A 17 -20.63 7.27 -5.13
C MET A 17 -19.99 8.63 -5.37
N LEU A 18 -19.27 8.84 -6.48
CA LEU A 18 -18.78 10.16 -6.86
C LEU A 18 -19.92 11.16 -7.11
N GLU A 19 -21.11 10.72 -7.51
CA GLU A 19 -22.28 11.59 -7.61
C GLU A 19 -22.93 11.86 -6.25
N PHE A 20 -22.80 10.92 -5.31
CA PHE A 20 -23.42 11.00 -3.99
C PHE A 20 -22.55 11.70 -2.93
N ASP A 21 -21.33 11.19 -2.71
CA ASP A 21 -20.36 11.72 -1.75
C ASP A 21 -18.95 11.72 -2.36
N LYS A 22 -18.63 12.84 -3.02
CA LYS A 22 -17.35 13.05 -3.71
C LYS A 22 -16.17 12.93 -2.75
N ALA A 23 -16.27 13.52 -1.57
CA ALA A 23 -15.15 13.63 -0.64
C ALA A 23 -14.71 12.26 -0.13
N GLU A 24 -15.65 11.43 0.35
CA GLU A 24 -15.33 10.07 0.79
C GLU A 24 -14.88 9.18 -0.38
N THR A 25 -15.53 9.33 -1.55
CA THR A 25 -15.15 8.51 -2.71
C THR A 25 -13.74 8.83 -3.20
N VAL A 26 -13.39 10.11 -3.33
CA VAL A 26 -12.05 10.57 -3.72
C VAL A 26 -11.01 10.05 -2.73
N ARG A 27 -11.27 10.17 -1.42
CA ARG A 27 -10.37 9.65 -0.39
C ARG A 27 -10.14 8.14 -0.54
N ARG A 28 -11.18 7.36 -0.86
CA ARG A 28 -11.03 5.92 -1.13
C ARG A 28 -10.26 5.63 -2.41
N LEU A 29 -10.47 6.41 -3.47
CA LEU A 29 -9.71 6.30 -4.72
C LEU A 29 -8.21 6.60 -4.48
N GLU A 30 -7.90 7.61 -3.67
CA GLU A 30 -6.51 7.91 -3.26
C GLU A 30 -5.90 6.76 -2.45
N MET A 31 -6.67 6.16 -1.53
CA MET A 31 -6.23 4.97 -0.80
C MET A 31 -5.99 3.79 -1.75
N LEU A 32 -6.85 3.55 -2.74
CA LEU A 32 -6.63 2.51 -3.75
C LEU A 32 -5.35 2.74 -4.56
N LEU A 33 -5.07 3.99 -4.93
CA LEU A 33 -3.83 4.34 -5.60
C LEU A 33 -2.63 4.14 -4.69
N SER A 34 -2.69 4.54 -3.43
CA SER A 34 -1.56 4.38 -2.51
C SER A 34 -1.29 2.91 -2.17
N THR A 35 -2.34 2.12 -2.01
CA THR A 35 -2.25 0.67 -1.71
C THR A 35 -1.74 -0.18 -2.87
N ARG A 36 -1.53 0.40 -4.06
CA ARG A 36 -0.89 -0.31 -5.16
C ARG A 36 0.58 -0.60 -4.90
N PHE A 37 1.22 0.23 -4.07
CA PHE A 37 2.61 0.03 -3.69
C PHE A 37 2.70 -0.87 -2.47
N TYR A 38 3.60 -1.84 -2.54
CA TYR A 38 3.86 -2.77 -1.47
C TYR A 38 5.36 -2.93 -1.29
N TRP A 39 5.77 -3.14 -0.05
CA TRP A 39 7.16 -3.34 0.29
C TRP A 39 7.53 -4.80 0.04
N VAL A 40 8.33 -5.03 -0.99
CA VAL A 40 8.81 -6.34 -1.38
C VAL A 40 10.12 -6.62 -0.69
N PHE A 41 10.21 -7.78 -0.05
CA PHE A 41 11.45 -8.27 0.51
C PHE A 41 12.46 -8.51 -0.62
N VAL A 42 13.61 -7.83 -0.56
CA VAL A 42 14.66 -7.96 -1.56
C VAL A 42 15.71 -8.96 -1.09
N LYS A 43 16.28 -8.71 0.10
CA LYS A 43 17.34 -9.54 0.67
C LYS A 43 17.49 -9.33 2.17
N GLU A 44 18.08 -10.32 2.83
CA GLU A 44 18.60 -10.17 4.19
C GLU A 44 19.98 -9.52 4.11
N LEU A 45 20.19 -8.49 4.92
CA LEU A 45 21.45 -7.76 5.07
C LEU A 45 22.25 -8.45 6.19
N SER A 46 23.46 -8.89 5.86
CA SER A 46 24.38 -9.49 6.84
C SER A 46 24.97 -8.45 7.80
N GLU A 47 25.62 -8.90 8.88
CA GLU A 47 26.34 -8.02 9.81
C GLU A 47 27.37 -7.17 9.06
N GLY A 48 27.22 -5.83 9.17
CA GLY A 48 28.07 -4.86 8.48
C GLY A 48 27.63 -4.48 7.07
N GLU A 49 26.56 -5.07 6.53
CA GLU A 49 26.00 -4.63 5.25
C GLU A 49 25.14 -3.38 5.44
N GLU A 50 25.51 -2.31 4.74
CA GLU A 50 24.73 -1.07 4.71
C GLU A 50 23.53 -1.27 3.77
N GLY A 51 22.34 -1.17 4.34
CA GLY A 51 21.11 -1.15 3.57
C GLY A 51 20.88 0.21 2.91
N ILE A 52 19.99 0.22 1.93
CA ILE A 52 19.58 1.42 1.19
C ILE A 52 18.30 1.93 1.84
N GLU A 53 18.30 3.20 2.23
CA GLU A 53 17.14 3.91 2.77
C GLU A 53 16.85 5.14 1.91
N ASP A 54 15.84 5.02 1.05
CA ASP A 54 15.44 6.03 0.07
C ASP A 54 13.90 6.06 -0.05
N ALA A 55 13.36 6.94 -0.87
CA ALA A 55 11.90 7.00 -1.12
C ALA A 55 11.28 5.66 -1.56
N THR A 56 12.07 4.78 -2.17
CA THR A 56 11.64 3.45 -2.63
C THR A 56 12.31 2.29 -1.89
N HIS A 57 13.19 2.54 -0.92
CA HIS A 57 13.93 1.50 -0.23
C HIS A 57 13.84 1.69 1.28
N ARG A 58 13.60 0.62 2.02
CA ARG A 58 13.59 0.67 3.50
C ARG A 58 14.34 -0.51 4.08
N VAL A 59 14.97 -0.27 5.22
CA VAL A 59 15.61 -1.32 6.03
C VAL A 59 14.72 -1.61 7.23
N CYS A 60 14.37 -2.87 7.43
CA CYS A 60 13.64 -3.33 8.61
C CYS A 60 14.57 -4.17 9.48
N VAL A 61 14.61 -3.92 10.77
CA VAL A 61 15.39 -4.70 11.73
C VAL A 61 14.42 -5.51 12.57
N GLU A 62 14.53 -6.83 12.52
CA GLU A 62 13.77 -7.75 13.35
C GLU A 62 14.70 -8.44 14.34
N THR A 63 14.38 -8.29 15.62
CA THR A 63 15.09 -9.00 16.69
C THR A 63 14.36 -10.32 16.93
N GLU A 64 14.93 -11.43 16.46
CA GLU A 64 14.43 -12.74 16.82
C GLU A 64 14.88 -13.06 18.24
N THR A 65 13.91 -13.11 19.16
CA THR A 65 14.17 -13.59 20.52
C THR A 65 14.09 -15.11 20.49
N PRO A 66 15.15 -15.84 20.86
CA PRO A 66 15.10 -17.30 20.88
C PRO A 66 14.03 -17.79 21.87
N VAL A 67 13.33 -18.86 21.49
CA VAL A 67 12.32 -19.52 22.34
C VAL A 67 12.95 -20.12 23.59
N ASP A 68 14.23 -20.50 23.50
CA ASP A 68 15.06 -20.89 24.63
C ASP A 68 15.74 -19.64 25.23
N LEU A 69 15.43 -19.33 26.48
CA LEU A 69 15.88 -18.15 27.25
C LEU A 69 17.41 -18.01 27.43
N ASP A 70 18.21 -18.90 26.84
CA ASP A 70 19.68 -18.98 26.97
C ASP A 70 20.42 -18.66 25.65
N GLY A 71 19.70 -18.41 24.55
CA GLY A 71 20.30 -18.06 23.26
C GLY A 71 20.58 -16.55 23.12
N PRO A 72 21.61 -16.14 22.36
CA PRO A 72 21.78 -14.74 21.99
C PRO A 72 20.62 -14.28 21.07
N SER A 73 20.07 -13.09 21.34
CA SER A 73 19.15 -12.42 20.43
C SER A 73 19.85 -12.17 19.09
N LEU A 74 19.27 -12.64 17.99
CA LEU A 74 19.78 -12.40 16.65
C LEU A 74 19.02 -11.22 16.04
N GLU A 75 19.74 -10.16 15.72
CA GLU A 75 19.21 -9.03 14.97
C GLU A 75 19.36 -9.33 13.48
N LYS A 76 18.24 -9.55 12.79
CA LYS A 76 18.23 -9.70 11.33
C LYS A 76 17.79 -8.39 10.70
N ARG A 77 18.57 -7.95 9.71
CA ARG A 77 18.27 -6.76 8.93
C ARG A 77 17.75 -7.21 7.57
N PHE A 78 16.65 -6.63 7.13
CA PHE A 78 16.00 -6.98 5.88
C PHE A 78 15.84 -5.74 5.01
N GLN A 79 16.30 -5.82 3.77
CA GLN A 79 16.09 -4.81 2.75
C GLN A 79 14.73 -5.04 2.08
N TYR A 80 13.92 -4.00 2.03
CA TYR A 80 12.70 -3.96 1.26
C TYR A 80 12.78 -2.89 0.17
N GLU A 81 12.07 -3.13 -0.93
CA GLU A 81 11.90 -2.19 -2.04
C GLU A 81 10.41 -1.95 -2.28
N LEU A 82 10.04 -0.71 -2.51
CA LEU A 82 8.68 -0.29 -2.85
C LEU A 82 8.41 -0.65 -4.30
N GLN A 83 7.59 -1.67 -4.53
CA GLN A 83 7.20 -2.09 -5.86
C GLN A 83 5.70 -1.87 -6.08
N GLU A 84 5.33 -1.54 -7.32
CA GLU A 84 3.93 -1.44 -7.72
C GLU A 84 3.37 -2.82 -8.04
N SER A 85 2.22 -3.17 -7.46
CA SER A 85 1.60 -4.47 -7.67
C SER A 85 0.66 -4.42 -8.85
N GLU A 86 0.93 -5.26 -9.85
CA GLU A 86 -0.03 -5.52 -10.94
C GLU A 86 -1.34 -6.15 -10.41
N TYR A 87 -1.32 -6.73 -9.20
CA TYR A 87 -2.48 -7.34 -8.55
C TYR A 87 -3.21 -6.39 -7.59
N ALA A 88 -2.82 -5.11 -7.56
CA ALA A 88 -3.43 -4.11 -6.70
C ALA A 88 -4.96 -4.06 -6.88
N PRO A 89 -5.71 -3.73 -5.82
CA PRO A 89 -7.17 -3.72 -5.86
C PRO A 89 -7.72 -2.78 -6.95
N ILE A 90 -7.02 -1.69 -7.26
CA ILE A 90 -7.35 -0.80 -8.38
C ILE A 90 -7.47 -1.55 -9.72
N PHE A 91 -6.50 -2.41 -10.04
CA PHE A 91 -6.51 -3.19 -11.28
C PHE A 91 -7.59 -4.27 -11.25
N ARG A 92 -7.85 -4.88 -10.08
CA ARG A 92 -8.93 -5.87 -9.92
C ARG A 92 -10.32 -5.28 -10.13
N LEU A 93 -10.51 -4.02 -9.75
CA LEU A 93 -11.76 -3.29 -9.96
C LEU A 93 -11.97 -2.89 -11.44
N GLY A 94 -10.96 -3.08 -12.30
CA GLY A 94 -10.98 -2.66 -13.70
C GLY A 94 -10.66 -1.18 -13.91
N PHE A 95 -10.08 -0.52 -12.90
CA PHE A 95 -9.61 0.84 -13.01
C PHE A 95 -8.20 0.89 -13.61
N ARG A 96 -7.93 1.97 -14.35
CA ARG A 96 -6.57 2.36 -14.72
C ARG A 96 -6.07 3.41 -13.73
N VAL A 97 -4.76 3.41 -13.47
CA VAL A 97 -4.13 4.41 -12.59
C VAL A 97 -4.44 5.83 -13.06
N ASP A 98 -4.20 6.11 -14.34
CA ASP A 98 -4.49 7.40 -14.99
C ASP A 98 -5.97 7.83 -14.85
N GLU A 99 -6.89 6.87 -15.01
CA GLU A 99 -8.33 7.13 -14.89
C GLU A 99 -8.70 7.53 -13.46
N VAL A 100 -8.13 6.85 -12.46
CA VAL A 100 -8.38 7.16 -11.04
C VAL A 100 -7.75 8.49 -10.63
N GLU A 101 -6.52 8.76 -11.10
CA GLU A 101 -5.87 10.05 -10.88
C GLU A 101 -6.68 11.20 -11.49
N GLN A 102 -7.25 11.00 -12.68
CA GLN A 102 -8.12 11.98 -13.30
C GLN A 102 -9.40 12.19 -12.48
N LEU A 103 -10.07 11.11 -12.04
CA LEU A 103 -11.27 11.20 -11.21
C LEU A 103 -11.02 11.96 -9.90
N ILE A 104 -9.90 11.68 -9.22
CA ILE A 104 -9.49 12.40 -8.02
C ILE A 104 -9.29 13.89 -8.33
N ARG A 105 -8.60 14.21 -9.41
CA ARG A 105 -8.32 15.60 -9.80
C ARG A 105 -9.59 16.37 -10.17
N GLU A 106 -10.52 15.75 -10.89
CA GLU A 106 -11.78 16.36 -11.29
C GLU A 106 -12.73 16.59 -10.11
N HIS A 107 -12.69 15.73 -9.09
CA HIS A 107 -13.60 15.77 -7.95
C HIS A 107 -12.99 16.34 -6.66
N SER A 108 -11.69 16.65 -6.63
CA SER A 108 -11.00 17.33 -5.53
C SER A 108 -11.05 18.88 -5.62
N GLN A 109 -11.74 19.44 -6.62
CA GLN A 109 -11.90 20.88 -6.84
C GLN A 109 -13.17 21.46 -6.20
#